data_AF-F1W3H6-F1
#
_entry.id   AF-F1W3H6-F1
#
_cell.length_a   1.000
_cell.length_b   1.000
_cell.length_c   1.000
_cell.angle_alpha   90.00
_cell.angle_beta   90.00
_cell.angle_gamma   90.00
#
_symmetry.space_group_name_H-M   'P 1'
#
loop_
_entity.id
_entity.type
_entity.pdbx_description
1 polymer ?
#
loop_
_entity_poly.entity_id
_entity_poly.type
_entity_poly.pdbx_seq_one_letter_code
_entity_poly.pdbx_strand_id
1 'polypeptide(L)'
;MTLDRRNRDVFEQLAAAGSRIERLDAADLTRWLRATYTQFDTLLLEEEAELAEIAYPELAFHRKLHEQARSITRTARLQLARPDSATLVADLARESCAALSFWLMRHVIDVDKLFFPYIDARYRVA
;
A
#
# COMPACT_ATOMS: atom_id res chain seq x y z
N MET A 1 -11.98 3.83 11.77
CA MET A 1 -11.55 2.54 11.20
C MET A 1 -10.16 2.25 11.74
N THR A 2 -9.82 1.03 12.16
CA THR A 2 -8.50 0.73 12.73
C THR A 2 -7.44 0.53 11.64
N LEU A 3 -6.17 0.77 11.97
CA LEU A 3 -5.05 0.54 11.04
C LEU A 3 -5.02 -0.92 10.53
N ASP A 4 -5.20 -1.90 11.42
CA ASP A 4 -5.29 -3.32 11.05
C ASP A 4 -6.36 -3.61 9.99
N ARG A 5 -7.49 -2.91 10.05
CA ARG A 5 -8.56 -3.06 9.06
C ARG A 5 -8.14 -2.44 7.73
N ARG A 6 -7.57 -1.23 7.73
CA ARG A 6 -7.06 -0.61 6.48
C ARG A 6 -5.97 -1.46 5.82
N ASN A 7 -5.02 -1.98 6.60
CA ASN A 7 -3.96 -2.86 6.13
C ASN A 7 -4.53 -4.13 5.49
N ARG A 8 -5.53 -4.74 6.13
CA ARG A 8 -6.23 -5.92 5.58
C ARG A 8 -6.96 -5.60 4.28
N ASP A 9 -7.74 -4.54 4.24
CA ASP A 9 -8.55 -4.17 3.08
C ASP A 9 -7.64 -3.93 1.85
N VAL A 10 -6.52 -3.23 2.04
CA VAL A 10 -5.51 -3.01 0.98
C VAL A 10 -4.79 -4.31 0.60
N PHE A 11 -4.41 -5.13 1.57
CA PHE A 11 -3.77 -6.43 1.30
C PHE A 11 -4.68 -7.35 0.47
N GLU A 12 -5.95 -7.48 0.85
CA GLU A 12 -6.94 -8.29 0.13
C GLU A 12 -7.14 -7.78 -1.30
N GLN A 13 -7.15 -6.46 -1.49
CA GLN A 13 -7.21 -5.86 -2.82
C GLN A 13 -5.97 -6.21 -3.65
N LEU A 14 -4.77 -6.09 -3.10
CA LEU A 14 -3.53 -6.46 -3.81
C LEU A 14 -3.50 -7.96 -4.14
N ALA A 15 -3.89 -8.81 -3.19
CA ALA A 15 -3.96 -10.27 -3.36
C ALA A 15 -4.99 -10.69 -4.43
N ALA A 16 -6.04 -9.88 -4.66
CA ALA A 16 -7.03 -10.14 -5.69
C ALA A 16 -6.53 -9.96 -7.13
N ALA A 17 -5.30 -9.47 -7.34
CA ALA A 17 -4.75 -9.16 -8.67
C ALA A 17 -4.91 -10.32 -9.67
N GLY A 18 -4.61 -11.56 -9.28
CA GLY A 18 -4.76 -12.73 -10.16
C GLY A 18 -6.18 -12.87 -10.72
N SER A 19 -7.19 -12.82 -9.84
CA SER A 19 -8.59 -12.89 -10.26
C SER A 19 -9.04 -11.70 -11.10
N ARG A 20 -8.41 -10.53 -10.94
CA ARG A 20 -8.71 -9.32 -11.72
C ARG A 20 -8.13 -9.41 -13.12
N ILE A 21 -6.90 -9.93 -13.24
CA ILE A 21 -6.24 -10.20 -14.53
C ILE A 21 -7.08 -11.14 -15.40
N GLU A 22 -7.72 -12.16 -14.81
CA GLU A 22 -8.54 -13.11 -15.54
C GLU A 22 -9.90 -12.56 -16.00
N ARG A 23 -10.42 -11.54 -15.31
CA ARG A 23 -11.83 -11.09 -15.44
C ARG A 23 -12.00 -9.72 -16.09
N LEU A 24 -10.96 -8.89 -16.08
CA LEU A 24 -11.02 -7.53 -16.59
C LEU A 24 -10.31 -7.43 -17.94
N ASP A 25 -10.83 -6.60 -18.83
CA ASP A 25 -10.06 -6.15 -19.99
C ASP A 25 -8.93 -5.21 -19.56
N ALA A 26 -8.05 -4.85 -20.50
CA ALA A 26 -6.89 -4.01 -20.21
C ALA A 26 -7.26 -2.60 -19.68
N ALA A 27 -8.37 -2.03 -20.12
CA ALA A 27 -8.78 -0.68 -19.73
C ALA A 27 -9.34 -0.68 -18.30
N ASP A 28 -10.17 -1.66 -17.97
CA ASP A 28 -10.73 -1.82 -16.63
C ASP A 28 -9.67 -2.31 -15.64
N LEU A 29 -8.74 -3.18 -16.05
CA LEU A 29 -7.60 -3.58 -15.22
C LEU A 29 -6.69 -2.39 -14.92
N THR A 30 -6.43 -1.53 -15.91
CA THR A 30 -5.68 -0.28 -15.72
C THR A 30 -6.38 0.65 -14.72
N ARG A 31 -7.70 0.81 -14.83
CA ARG A 31 -8.49 1.64 -13.91
C ARG A 31 -8.45 1.07 -12.50
N TRP A 32 -8.61 -0.24 -12.38
CA TRP A 32 -8.53 -0.94 -11.10
C TRP A 32 -7.15 -0.77 -10.45
N LEU A 33 -6.05 -0.99 -11.20
CA LEU A 33 -4.69 -0.80 -10.68
C LEU A 33 -4.44 0.63 -10.19
N ARG A 34 -4.87 1.64 -10.95
CA ARG A 34 -4.74 3.04 -10.54
C ARG A 34 -5.45 3.30 -9.21
N ALA A 35 -6.65 2.76 -9.04
CA ALA A 35 -7.40 2.88 -7.79
C ALA A 35 -6.71 2.15 -6.64
N THR A 36 -6.26 0.91 -6.86
CA THR A 36 -5.52 0.10 -5.88
C THR A 36 -4.27 0.82 -5.39
N TYR A 37 -3.45 1.36 -6.31
CA TYR A 37 -2.25 2.11 -5.92
C TYR A 37 -2.57 3.38 -5.16
N THR A 38 -3.66 4.07 -5.50
CA THR A 38 -4.07 5.28 -4.77
C THR A 38 -4.51 4.94 -3.35
N GLN A 39 -5.24 3.84 -3.17
CA GLN A 39 -5.61 3.35 -1.84
C GLN A 39 -4.39 2.94 -1.03
N PHE A 40 -3.44 2.25 -1.64
CA PHE A 40 -2.17 1.90 -1.00
C PHE A 40 -1.39 3.14 -0.54
N ASP A 41 -1.18 4.12 -1.42
CA ASP A 41 -0.45 5.34 -1.04
C ASP A 41 -1.19 6.16 0.04
N THR A 42 -2.53 6.17 -0.01
CA THR A 42 -3.36 6.85 0.98
C THR A 42 -3.21 6.22 2.36
N LEU A 43 -3.24 4.88 2.45
CA LEU A 43 -2.98 4.14 3.69
C LEU A 43 -1.67 4.59 4.34
N LEU A 44 -0.59 4.63 3.56
CA LEU A 44 0.74 5.01 4.06
C LEU A 44 0.79 6.46 4.55
N LEU A 45 0.12 7.37 3.84
CA LEU A 45 0.08 8.79 4.20
C LEU A 45 -0.77 9.04 5.45
N GLU A 46 -1.89 8.35 5.60
CA GLU A 46 -2.74 8.43 6.79
C GLU A 46 -2.00 7.90 8.02
N GLU A 47 -1.30 6.78 7.88
CA GLU A 47 -0.46 6.23 8.95
C GLU A 47 0.66 7.21 9.34
N GLU A 48 1.38 7.80 8.38
CA GLU A 48 2.40 8.82 8.65
C GLU A 48 1.83 10.05 9.38
N ALA A 49 0.58 10.43 9.09
CA ALA A 49 -0.10 11.52 9.77
C ALA A 49 -0.45 11.14 11.22
N GLU A 50 -1.01 9.95 11.45
CA GLU A 50 -1.32 9.43 12.78
C GLU A 50 -0.07 9.30 13.64
N LEU A 51 1.05 8.83 13.07
CA LEU A 51 2.34 8.75 13.77
C LEU A 51 2.93 10.13 14.10
N ALA A 52 2.69 11.13 13.25
CA ALA A 52 3.08 12.51 13.54
C ALA A 52 2.29 13.11 14.71
N GLU A 53 0.98 12.82 14.81
CA GLU A 53 0.12 13.30 15.89
C GLU A 53 0.52 12.78 17.27
N ILE A 54 1.14 11.58 17.32
CA ILE A 54 1.64 10.98 18.56
C ILE A 54 3.14 11.27 18.80
N ALA A 55 3.75 12.13 17.97
CA ALA A 55 5.17 12.45 18.01
C ALA A 55 6.07 11.20 18.02
N TYR A 56 5.75 10.21 17.17
CA TYR A 56 6.50 8.96 17.11
C TYR A 56 7.99 9.23 16.78
N PRO A 57 8.94 8.81 17.65
CA PRO A 57 10.36 9.18 17.49
C PRO A 57 10.99 8.74 16.17
N GLU A 58 10.60 7.57 15.67
CA GLU A 58 11.17 6.96 14.46
C GLU A 58 10.38 7.29 13.18
N LEU A 59 9.53 8.32 13.21
CA LEU A 59 8.71 8.72 12.06
C LEU A 59 9.55 8.99 10.80
N ALA A 60 10.74 9.56 10.95
CA ALA A 60 11.64 9.83 9.82
C ALA A 60 12.15 8.53 9.15
N PHE A 61 12.42 7.50 9.94
CA PHE A 61 12.80 6.17 9.42
C PHE A 61 11.59 5.49 8.77
N HIS A 62 10.43 5.51 9.43
CA HIS A 62 9.19 4.92 8.92
C HIS A 62 8.78 5.51 7.55
N ARG A 63 8.84 6.85 7.40
CA ARG A 63 8.60 7.54 6.12
C ARG A 63 9.53 7.10 4.99
N LYS A 64 10.78 6.76 5.28
CA LYS A 64 11.72 6.26 4.26
C LYS A 64 11.30 4.89 3.74
N LEU A 65 10.80 4.02 4.60
CA LEU A 65 10.26 2.72 4.19
C LEU A 65 9.01 2.90 3.32
N HIS A 66 8.11 3.80 3.71
CA HIS A 66 6.93 4.15 2.91
C HIS A 66 7.32 4.72 1.54
N GLU A 67 8.31 5.62 1.48
CA GLU A 67 8.79 6.17 0.21
C GLU A 67 9.34 5.09 -0.73
N GLN A 68 10.04 4.08 -0.20
CA GLN A 68 10.48 2.92 -0.98
C GLN A 68 9.29 2.17 -1.57
N ALA A 69 8.23 1.93 -0.80
CA ALA A 69 7.02 1.28 -1.29
C ALA A 69 6.27 2.14 -2.33
N ARG A 70 6.08 3.44 -2.06
CA ARG A 70 5.47 4.39 -3.02
C ARG A 70 6.29 4.51 -4.31
N SER A 71 7.59 4.23 -4.28
CA SER A 71 8.39 4.19 -5.51
C SER A 71 7.94 3.08 -6.48
N ILE A 72 7.42 1.95 -5.96
CA ILE A 72 6.84 0.86 -6.75
C ILE A 72 5.56 1.35 -7.43
N THR A 73 4.65 1.95 -6.65
CA THR A 73 3.37 2.46 -7.19
C THR A 73 3.59 3.57 -8.20
N ARG A 74 4.55 4.47 -7.95
CA ARG A 74 4.97 5.52 -8.91
C ARG A 74 5.49 4.93 -10.21
N THR A 75 6.40 3.96 -10.14
CA THR A 75 6.98 3.31 -11.33
C THR A 75 5.91 2.59 -12.14
N ALA A 76 5.02 1.86 -11.47
CA ALA A 76 3.91 1.18 -12.14
C ALA A 76 2.94 2.18 -12.81
N ARG A 77 2.60 3.29 -12.15
CA ARG A 77 1.74 4.32 -12.75
C ARG A 77 2.34 4.95 -14.00
N LEU A 78 3.67 5.13 -14.07
CA LEU A 78 4.34 5.62 -15.27
C LEU A 78 4.15 4.66 -16.46
N GLN A 79 4.24 3.35 -16.22
CA GLN A 79 4.01 2.33 -17.24
C GLN A 79 2.53 2.28 -17.67
N LEU A 80 1.59 2.51 -16.75
CA LEU A 80 0.15 2.60 -17.05
C LEU A 80 -0.26 3.88 -17.80
N ALA A 81 0.62 4.88 -17.96
CA ALA A 81 0.32 6.10 -18.71
C ALA A 81 0.38 5.87 -20.24
N ARG A 82 1.12 4.85 -20.68
CA ARG A 82 1.24 4.43 -22.07
C ARG A 82 1.29 2.89 -22.14
N PRO A 83 0.17 2.20 -21.88
CA PRO A 83 0.18 0.75 -21.93
C PRO A 83 0.29 0.31 -23.40
N ASP A 84 1.44 -0.21 -23.79
CA ASP A 84 1.70 -0.66 -25.16
C ASP A 84 0.93 -1.95 -25.50
N SER A 85 0.46 -2.70 -24.50
CA SER A 85 -0.34 -3.93 -24.70
C SER A 85 -1.13 -4.35 -23.45
N ALA A 86 -2.16 -5.18 -23.64
CA ALA A 86 -2.91 -5.82 -22.55
C ALA A 86 -2.04 -6.73 -21.68
N THR A 87 -1.09 -7.44 -22.31
CA THR A 87 -0.11 -8.30 -21.62
C THR A 87 0.72 -7.49 -20.64
N LEU A 88 1.21 -6.31 -21.04
CA LEU A 88 1.98 -5.42 -20.17
C LEU A 88 1.18 -5.00 -18.93
N VAL A 89 -0.11 -4.67 -19.10
CA VAL A 89 -0.97 -4.30 -17.95
C VAL A 89 -1.15 -5.49 -16.99
N ALA A 90 -1.32 -6.70 -17.53
CA ALA A 90 -1.46 -7.91 -16.73
C ALA A 90 -0.16 -8.29 -15.98
N ASP A 91 0.99 -8.18 -16.64
CA ASP A 91 2.29 -8.45 -16.04
C ASP A 91 2.60 -7.43 -14.94
N LEU A 92 2.35 -6.15 -15.23
CA LEU A 92 2.49 -5.09 -14.24
C LEU A 92 1.58 -5.30 -13.03
N ALA A 93 0.31 -5.69 -13.26
CA ALA A 93 -0.60 -6.02 -12.18
C ALA A 93 -0.04 -7.14 -11.30
N ARG A 94 0.45 -8.22 -11.91
CA ARG A 94 1.00 -9.37 -11.19
C ARG A 94 2.22 -9.00 -10.36
N GLU A 95 3.20 -8.35 -10.99
CA GLU A 95 4.48 -8.03 -10.36
C GLU A 95 4.34 -6.99 -9.25
N SER A 96 3.67 -5.87 -9.54
CA SER A 96 3.52 -4.79 -8.57
C SER A 96 2.63 -5.20 -7.39
N CYS A 97 1.51 -5.87 -7.63
CA CYS A 97 0.63 -6.29 -6.53
C CYS A 97 1.30 -7.37 -5.67
N ALA A 98 2.08 -8.29 -6.24
CA ALA A 98 2.84 -9.26 -5.46
C ALA A 98 3.92 -8.57 -4.61
N ALA A 99 4.69 -7.64 -5.19
CA ALA A 99 5.73 -6.90 -4.48
C ALA A 99 5.14 -6.08 -3.32
N LEU A 100 4.03 -5.36 -3.57
CA LEU A 100 3.35 -4.55 -2.56
C LEU A 100 2.71 -5.41 -1.48
N SER A 101 2.11 -6.55 -1.83
CA SER A 101 1.52 -7.49 -0.84
C SER A 101 2.60 -8.04 0.08
N PHE A 102 3.73 -8.46 -0.47
CA PHE A 102 4.86 -8.96 0.31
C PHE A 102 5.44 -7.88 1.20
N TRP A 103 5.64 -6.68 0.65
CA TRP A 103 6.13 -5.52 1.42
C TRP A 103 5.18 -5.20 2.57
N LEU A 104 3.88 -5.07 2.32
CA LEU A 104 2.88 -4.71 3.33
C LEU A 104 2.83 -5.74 4.45
N MET A 105 2.82 -7.03 4.10
CA MET A 105 2.85 -8.11 5.09
C MET A 105 4.08 -8.02 6.01
N ARG A 106 5.28 -7.81 5.43
CA ARG A 106 6.53 -7.68 6.19
C ARG A 106 6.54 -6.41 7.04
N HIS A 107 6.14 -5.28 6.47
CA HIS A 107 6.10 -3.98 7.14
C HIS A 107 5.17 -4.00 8.36
N VAL A 108 3.97 -4.57 8.22
CA VAL A 108 3.02 -4.72 9.35
C VAL A 108 3.62 -5.57 10.47
N ILE A 109 4.34 -6.65 10.14
CA ILE A 109 4.89 -7.56 11.16
C ILE A 109 6.11 -6.95 11.85
N ASP A 110 7.03 -6.36 11.08
CA ASP A 110 8.35 -5.97 11.55
C ASP A 110 8.42 -4.50 12.01
N VAL A 111 7.54 -3.64 11.50
CA VAL A 111 7.63 -2.18 11.65
C VAL A 111 6.40 -1.63 12.38
N ASP A 112 5.18 -1.92 11.92
CA ASP A 112 3.99 -1.24 12.47
C ASP A 112 3.75 -1.56 13.95
N LYS A 113 4.07 -2.79 14.35
CA LYS A 113 3.97 -3.21 15.76
C LYS A 113 4.84 -2.38 16.70
N LEU A 114 5.89 -1.71 16.21
CA LEU A 114 6.83 -0.96 17.05
C LEU A 114 6.19 0.32 17.64
N PHE A 115 5.20 0.91 16.97
CA PHE A 115 4.54 2.11 17.47
C PHE A 115 3.27 1.83 18.30
N PHE A 116 2.80 0.58 18.38
CA PHE A 116 1.61 0.21 19.16
C PHE A 116 1.67 0.69 20.64
N PRO A 117 2.81 0.57 21.35
CA PRO A 117 2.92 1.12 22.71
C PRO A 117 2.69 2.62 22.81
N TYR A 118 3.03 3.39 21.77
CA TYR A 118 2.86 4.84 21.72
C TYR A 118 1.40 5.23 21.48
N ILE A 119 0.69 4.45 20.67
CA ILE A 119 -0.75 4.58 20.48
C ILE A 119 -1.48 4.29 21.79
N ASP A 120 -1.17 3.17 22.45
CA ASP A 120 -1.76 2.80 23.75
C ASP A 120 -1.49 3.84 24.83
N ALA A 121 -0.26 4.38 24.88
CA ALA A 121 0.12 5.42 25.83
C ALA A 121 -0.73 6.69 25.65
N ARG A 122 -1.05 7.07 24.41
CA ARG A 122 -1.93 8.24 24.15
C ARG A 122 -3.36 8.03 24.67
N TYR A 123 -3.92 6.84 24.51
CA TYR A 123 -5.30 6.55 24.92
C TYR A 123 -5.46 6.19 26.40
N ARG A 124 -4.36 5.89 27.12
CA ARG A 124 -4.37 5.67 28.57
C ARG A 124 -4.27 6.95 29.41
N VAL A 125 -3.95 8.08 28.78
CA VAL A 125 -3.78 9.39 29.43
C VAL A 125 -4.92 10.36 29.07
N ALA A 126 -5.95 9.87 28.35
CA ALA A 126 -7.17 10.60 28.00
C ALA A 126 -8.32 10.32 28.98
#